data_AF-A0A536TN67-F1
#
_entry.id   AF-A0A536TN67-F1
#
_cell.length_a   1.000
_cell.length_b   1.000
_cell.length_c   1.000
_cell.angle_alpha   90.00
_cell.angle_beta   90.00
_cell.angle_gamma   90.00
#
_symmetry.space_group_name_H-M   'P 1'
#
loop_
_entity.id
_entity.type
_entity.pdbx_description
1 polymer ?
#
loop_
_entity_poly.entity_id
_entity_poly.type
_entity_poly.pdbx_seq_one_letter_code
_entity_poly.pdbx_strand_id
1 'polypeptide(L)'
;MLDLLIRNALVFDGSGAEPGVKDVAIQGGKIRTTAKHLSESAAQVVDADGLALMPGIIDSHTHFDAQITWDPYVRPSPALGVTTAVIGNCGFTIAPCRPADREITMRNLTQVEGMSLDVLRQGIEWGFETFPQYMAQLRKRGSAINIAAYIGHSSVRTHVMGKDASMRAATDDEIAHMQQIVREAMHSGAVGFSSSTSPAHNGEAGLPMPSRLAEDREMAALVNAMGESGHGVYMLTKGGHTTVAFLESLAARSRRPVMIAALLHNSTNPQAVFDDLDAIAQANTRGRRLIGQVSCCPLTMDFTLASPSRPRPPSGCSMANGTRCKSSKSPGRRMPRTSRRPWPPLHRMRLAIRWTSCWTWPSPKT
;
A
#
# COMPACT_ATOMS: atom_id res chain seq x y z
N MET A 1 23.85 -3.19 34.68
CA MET A 1 22.59 -2.42 34.74
C MET A 1 21.96 -2.44 33.37
N LEU A 2 20.68 -2.80 33.28
CA LEU A 2 19.89 -2.80 32.05
C LEU A 2 19.36 -1.40 31.74
N ASP A 3 18.96 -1.15 30.49
CA ASP A 3 18.31 0.11 30.11
C ASP A 3 16.84 0.08 30.53
N LEU A 4 16.13 -0.99 30.15
CA LEU A 4 14.72 -1.21 30.45
C LEU A 4 14.49 -2.67 30.84
N LEU A 5 13.67 -2.88 31.87
CA LEU A 5 13.15 -4.19 32.26
C LEU A 5 11.62 -4.12 32.30
N ILE A 6 10.97 -4.91 31.45
CA ILE A 6 9.51 -5.08 31.46
C ILE A 6 9.22 -6.36 32.25
N ARG A 7 8.42 -6.26 33.33
CA ARG A 7 8.14 -7.38 34.24
C ARG A 7 6.74 -7.95 34.04
N ASN A 8 6.58 -9.24 34.33
CA ASN A 8 5.29 -9.93 34.43
C ASN A 8 4.39 -9.84 33.18
N ALA A 9 4.96 -9.63 31.99
CA ALA A 9 4.18 -9.52 30.76
C ALA A 9 3.79 -10.90 30.23
N LEU A 10 2.57 -11.04 29.69
CA LEU A 10 2.23 -12.20 28.86
C LEU A 10 2.90 -12.03 27.48
N VAL A 11 4.02 -12.72 27.26
CA VAL A 11 4.86 -12.50 26.06
C VAL A 11 4.41 -13.38 24.90
N PHE A 12 4.05 -12.73 23.79
CA PHE A 12 3.88 -13.32 22.46
C PHE A 12 5.12 -13.00 21.62
N ASP A 13 5.98 -13.96 21.35
CA ASP A 13 7.27 -13.70 20.67
C ASP A 13 7.19 -13.64 19.13
N GLY A 14 6.00 -13.87 18.56
CA GLY A 14 5.76 -13.87 17.11
C GLY A 14 6.13 -15.18 16.39
N SER A 15 6.63 -16.19 17.09
CA SER A 15 6.94 -17.51 16.51
C SER A 15 5.72 -18.39 16.26
N GLY A 16 4.58 -18.05 16.88
CA GLY A 16 3.37 -18.87 16.91
C GLY A 16 3.33 -19.88 18.06
N ALA A 17 4.35 -19.92 18.92
CA ALA A 17 4.34 -20.71 20.14
C ALA A 17 3.34 -20.15 21.18
N GLU A 18 2.95 -21.01 22.13
CA GLU A 18 2.10 -20.61 23.26
C GLU A 18 2.76 -19.47 24.08
N PRO A 19 2.02 -18.41 24.43
CA PRO A 19 2.57 -17.30 25.20
C PRO A 19 2.85 -17.70 26.64
N GLY A 20 3.73 -16.95 27.30
CA GLY A 20 4.05 -17.19 28.72
C GLY A 20 4.39 -15.90 29.46
N VAL A 21 4.07 -15.87 30.75
CA VAL A 21 4.40 -14.73 31.63
C VAL A 21 5.90 -14.69 31.87
N LYS A 22 6.55 -13.62 31.43
CA LYS A 22 8.00 -13.44 31.45
C LYS A 22 8.38 -11.98 31.70
N ASP A 23 9.59 -11.82 32.21
CA ASP A 23 10.33 -10.57 32.20
C ASP A 23 11.13 -10.45 30.88
N VAL A 24 11.21 -9.25 30.33
CA VAL A 24 11.98 -8.92 29.11
C VAL A 24 12.98 -7.83 29.43
N ALA A 25 14.26 -8.14 29.26
CA ALA A 25 15.37 -7.22 29.51
C ALA A 25 15.91 -6.61 28.22
N ILE A 26 16.04 -5.28 28.20
CA ILE A 26 16.56 -4.51 27.08
C ILE A 26 17.89 -3.87 27.49
N GLN A 27 18.88 -3.98 26.61
CA GLN A 27 20.18 -3.32 26.76
C GLN A 27 20.74 -2.95 25.38
N GLY A 28 21.22 -1.71 25.23
CA GLY A 28 21.76 -1.18 23.98
C GLY A 28 20.74 -1.18 22.84
N GLY A 29 19.46 -0.94 23.15
CA GLY A 29 18.37 -0.97 22.17
C GLY A 29 18.02 -2.36 21.61
N LYS A 30 18.53 -3.43 22.22
CA LYS A 30 18.25 -4.83 21.85
C LYS A 30 17.65 -5.60 23.01
N ILE A 31 16.84 -6.60 22.70
CA ILE A 31 16.40 -7.59 23.68
C ILE A 31 17.63 -8.42 24.08
N ARG A 32 18.04 -8.33 25.34
CA ARG A 32 19.18 -9.07 25.89
C ARG A 32 18.77 -10.49 26.28
N THR A 33 17.66 -10.64 26.99
CA THR A 33 17.15 -11.93 27.46
C THR A 33 15.68 -11.86 27.82
N THR A 34 15.03 -13.01 27.89
CA THR A 34 13.68 -13.20 28.44
C THR A 34 13.70 -14.38 29.39
N ALA A 35 13.04 -14.26 30.55
CA ALA A 35 12.96 -15.34 31.53
C ALA A 35 11.70 -15.18 32.40
N LYS A 36 11.30 -16.21 33.14
CA LYS A 36 10.15 -16.11 34.06
C LYS A 36 10.35 -15.04 35.14
N HIS A 37 11.58 -14.85 35.59
CA HIS A 37 11.95 -13.82 36.56
C HIS A 37 13.39 -13.39 36.34
N LEU A 38 13.64 -12.08 36.33
CA LEU A 38 14.98 -11.49 36.24
C LEU A 38 15.30 -10.68 37.50
N SER A 39 16.50 -10.92 38.05
CA SER A 39 16.97 -10.26 39.27
C SER A 39 17.83 -9.01 38.99
N GLU A 40 18.17 -8.75 37.72
CA GLU A 40 18.98 -7.59 37.37
C GLU A 40 18.27 -6.25 37.60
N SER A 41 19.06 -5.24 37.98
CA SER A 41 18.62 -3.85 38.03
C SER A 41 18.59 -3.21 36.64
N ALA A 42 17.61 -2.32 36.43
CA ALA A 42 17.43 -1.55 35.21
C ALA A 42 17.27 -0.06 35.53
N ALA A 43 17.66 0.80 34.59
CA ALA A 43 17.44 2.25 34.71
C ALA A 43 15.93 2.58 34.70
N GLN A 44 15.14 1.81 33.92
CA GLN A 44 13.69 1.86 33.94
C GLN A 44 13.10 0.47 34.15
N VAL A 45 12.10 0.38 35.03
CA VAL A 45 11.31 -0.84 35.23
C VAL A 45 9.85 -0.53 34.91
N VAL A 46 9.22 -1.37 34.10
CA VAL A 46 7.79 -1.30 33.77
C VAL A 46 7.13 -2.57 34.28
N ASP A 47 6.12 -2.46 35.13
CA ASP A 47 5.28 -3.59 35.51
C ASP A 47 4.16 -3.73 34.48
N ALA A 48 4.13 -4.87 33.80
CA ALA A 48 3.19 -5.18 32.73
C ALA A 48 2.26 -6.36 33.12
N ASP A 49 2.04 -6.55 34.42
CA ASP A 49 1.08 -7.54 34.92
C ASP A 49 -0.32 -7.32 34.29
N GLY A 50 -0.93 -8.43 33.88
CA GLY A 50 -2.20 -8.41 33.14
C GLY A 50 -2.15 -7.85 31.71
N LEU A 51 -0.96 -7.44 31.22
CA LEU A 51 -0.79 -6.94 29.85
C LEU A 51 -0.07 -7.96 28.95
N ALA A 52 -0.36 -7.85 27.65
CA ALA A 52 0.37 -8.59 26.62
C ALA A 52 1.57 -7.78 26.13
N LEU A 53 2.69 -8.45 25.89
CA LEU A 53 3.86 -7.89 25.24
C LEU A 53 4.15 -8.67 23.96
N MET A 54 4.30 -7.96 22.84
CA MET A 54 4.57 -8.54 21.53
C MET A 54 5.62 -7.71 20.78
N PRO A 55 6.29 -8.29 19.76
CA PRO A 55 7.04 -7.50 18.79
C PRO A 55 6.19 -6.38 18.21
N GLY A 56 6.80 -5.23 17.99
CA GLY A 56 6.12 -4.13 17.33
C GLY A 56 5.63 -4.51 15.93
N ILE A 57 4.48 -3.98 15.54
CA ILE A 57 3.81 -4.36 14.30
C ILE A 57 4.63 -3.86 13.10
N ILE A 58 4.78 -4.73 12.09
CA ILE A 58 5.31 -4.39 10.77
C ILE A 58 4.12 -4.17 9.85
N ASP A 59 3.82 -2.90 9.57
CA ASP A 59 2.82 -2.52 8.59
C ASP A 59 3.39 -2.67 7.18
N SER A 60 2.99 -3.75 6.51
CA SER A 60 3.58 -4.18 5.24
C SER A 60 3.01 -3.49 4.01
N HIS A 61 1.97 -2.65 4.15
CA HIS A 61 1.32 -1.99 3.02
C HIS A 61 0.87 -0.57 3.35
N THR A 62 1.78 0.37 3.21
CA THR A 62 1.50 1.79 3.45
C THR A 62 1.82 2.66 2.24
N HIS A 63 1.20 3.84 2.23
CA HIS A 63 1.39 4.90 1.24
C HIS A 63 1.90 6.19 1.90
N PHE A 64 2.78 6.05 2.91
CA PHE A 64 3.35 7.18 3.65
C PHE A 64 4.51 7.87 2.92
N ASP A 65 4.78 7.51 1.66
CA ASP A 65 5.86 8.03 0.81
C ASP A 65 5.93 9.56 0.80
N ALA A 66 4.77 10.20 0.65
CA ALA A 66 4.66 11.65 0.78
C ALA A 66 4.78 12.08 2.25
N GLN A 67 3.98 11.48 3.13
CA GLN A 67 3.85 11.92 4.52
C GLN A 67 5.15 11.94 5.30
N ILE A 68 6.02 10.95 5.12
CA ILE A 68 7.30 10.87 5.82
C ILE A 68 8.21 12.07 5.53
N THR A 69 7.96 12.81 4.44
CA THR A 69 8.72 14.02 4.11
C THR A 69 8.34 15.24 4.95
N TRP A 70 7.16 15.31 5.57
CA TRP A 70 6.79 16.39 6.51
C TRP A 70 6.50 15.91 7.94
N ASP A 71 6.08 14.67 8.15
CA ASP A 71 5.76 14.10 9.46
C ASP A 71 6.66 12.89 9.78
N PRO A 72 7.74 13.08 10.55
CA PRO A 72 8.68 12.00 10.88
C PRO A 72 8.07 10.94 11.82
N TYR A 73 6.89 11.21 12.39
CA TYR A 73 6.18 10.26 13.24
C TYR A 73 5.28 9.31 12.45
N VAL A 74 4.99 9.59 11.17
CA VAL A 74 4.13 8.75 10.33
C VAL A 74 2.79 8.43 11.02
N ARG A 75 2.13 9.47 11.54
CA ARG A 75 0.88 9.30 12.27
C ARG A 75 -0.24 8.81 11.35
N PRO A 76 -1.14 7.92 11.81
CA PRO A 76 -1.31 7.47 13.19
C PRO A 76 -0.59 6.16 13.57
N SER A 77 0.24 5.59 12.68
CA SER A 77 0.73 4.21 12.81
C SER A 77 1.38 3.87 14.17
N PRO A 78 2.26 4.70 14.77
CA PRO A 78 2.84 4.38 16.07
C PRO A 78 1.80 4.25 17.19
N ALA A 79 0.71 5.01 17.13
CA ALA A 79 -0.37 4.94 18.13
C ALA A 79 -1.14 3.60 18.08
N LEU A 80 -0.97 2.85 16.98
CA LEU A 80 -1.58 1.53 16.76
C LEU A 80 -0.59 0.38 17.04
N GLY A 81 0.59 0.68 17.59
CA GLY A 81 1.63 -0.31 17.88
C GLY A 81 2.54 -0.64 16.69
N VAL A 82 2.47 0.11 15.59
CA VAL A 82 3.37 -0.05 14.44
C VAL A 82 4.74 0.53 14.78
N THR A 83 5.77 -0.29 14.62
CA THR A 83 7.18 0.12 14.80
C THR A 83 7.98 0.06 13.51
N THR A 84 7.40 -0.50 12.44
CA THR A 84 8.00 -0.54 11.11
C THR A 84 6.92 -0.35 10.05
N ALA A 85 7.14 0.54 9.08
CA ALA A 85 6.24 0.71 7.93
C ALA A 85 6.98 0.43 6.61
N VAL A 86 6.34 -0.33 5.73
CA VAL A 86 6.78 -0.56 4.36
C VAL A 86 6.01 0.40 3.44
N ILE A 87 6.71 1.35 2.84
CA ILE A 87 6.17 2.39 1.96
C ILE A 87 6.39 2.06 0.48
N GLY A 88 5.71 2.78 -0.40
CA GLY A 88 5.89 2.67 -1.84
C GLY A 88 5.10 1.53 -2.45
N ASN A 89 3.95 1.20 -1.88
CA ASN A 89 3.11 0.13 -2.37
C ASN A 89 2.34 0.52 -3.66
N CYS A 90 1.72 -0.46 -4.31
CA CYS A 90 1.02 -0.37 -5.59
C CYS A 90 1.82 0.22 -6.78
N GLY A 91 3.11 0.51 -6.61
CA GLY A 91 3.92 1.25 -7.58
C GLY A 91 3.76 2.77 -7.49
N PHE A 92 3.08 3.29 -6.46
CA PHE A 92 2.76 4.71 -6.29
C PHE A 92 3.72 5.33 -5.29
N THR A 93 4.78 5.94 -5.82
CA THR A 93 5.84 6.57 -5.04
C THR A 93 6.03 8.01 -5.52
N ILE A 94 6.74 8.81 -4.73
CA ILE A 94 7.15 10.17 -5.12
C ILE A 94 8.58 10.22 -5.67
N ALA A 95 9.33 9.11 -5.64
CA ALA A 95 10.70 9.04 -6.10
C ALA A 95 10.92 7.81 -7.00
N PRO A 96 11.61 7.95 -8.15
CA PRO A 96 12.23 9.17 -8.68
C PRO A 96 11.21 10.15 -9.29
N CYS A 97 11.46 11.46 -9.23
CA CYS A 97 10.57 12.48 -9.77
C CYS A 97 11.32 13.74 -10.18
N ARG A 98 11.28 14.11 -11.46
CA ARG A 98 11.90 15.34 -11.96
C ARG A 98 11.07 16.56 -11.51
N PRO A 99 11.66 17.76 -11.41
CA PRO A 99 10.93 18.97 -11.05
C PRO A 99 9.69 19.22 -11.92
N ALA A 100 9.77 18.93 -13.22
CA ALA A 100 8.67 19.07 -14.17
C ALA A 100 7.51 18.07 -13.93
N ASP A 101 7.77 16.93 -13.29
CA ASP A 101 6.80 15.85 -13.10
C ASP A 101 6.10 15.90 -11.73
N ARG A 102 6.56 16.76 -10.81
CA ARG A 102 6.04 16.82 -9.42
C ARG A 102 4.54 17.05 -9.36
N GLU A 103 4.03 17.95 -10.19
CA GLU A 103 2.61 18.30 -10.21
C GLU A 103 1.74 17.12 -10.67
N ILE A 104 2.15 16.38 -11.70
CA ILE A 104 1.39 15.21 -12.16
C ILE A 104 1.47 14.06 -11.15
N THR A 105 2.64 13.86 -10.51
CA THR A 105 2.79 12.87 -9.43
C THR A 105 1.85 13.17 -8.24
N MET A 106 1.78 14.42 -7.79
CA MET A 106 0.87 14.81 -6.69
C MET A 106 -0.61 14.65 -7.06
N ARG A 107 -0.99 14.97 -8.31
CA ARG A 107 -2.37 14.79 -8.80
C ARG A 107 -2.76 13.33 -8.91
N ASN A 108 -1.86 12.49 -9.39
CA ASN A 108 -2.06 11.05 -9.41
C ASN A 108 -2.31 10.50 -8.00
N LEU A 109 -1.48 10.88 -7.02
CA LEU A 109 -1.66 10.50 -5.61
C LEU A 109 -2.98 11.00 -5.02
N THR A 110 -3.43 12.20 -5.40
CA THR A 110 -4.74 12.73 -4.98
C THR A 110 -5.88 11.81 -5.40
N GLN A 111 -5.82 11.24 -6.60
CA GLN A 111 -6.88 10.37 -7.12
C GLN A 111 -6.80 8.95 -6.56
N VAL A 112 -5.60 8.35 -6.53
CA VAL A 112 -5.45 6.96 -6.09
C VAL A 112 -5.48 6.79 -4.57
N GLU A 113 -4.91 7.74 -3.82
CA GLU A 113 -4.79 7.65 -2.36
C GLU A 113 -5.76 8.58 -1.62
N GLY A 114 -6.55 9.39 -2.34
CA GLY A 114 -7.46 10.36 -1.72
C GLY A 114 -6.76 11.46 -0.92
N MET A 115 -5.49 11.71 -1.22
CA MET A 115 -4.69 12.73 -0.53
C MET A 115 -5.13 14.14 -0.95
N SER A 116 -5.09 15.10 -0.04
CA SER A 116 -5.40 16.49 -0.37
C SER A 116 -4.27 17.12 -1.18
N LEU A 117 -4.53 17.55 -2.42
CA LEU A 117 -3.53 18.20 -3.26
C LEU A 117 -2.84 19.39 -2.57
N ASP A 118 -3.60 20.21 -1.84
CA ASP A 118 -3.04 21.34 -1.08
C ASP A 118 -2.06 20.89 0.01
N VAL A 119 -2.34 19.75 0.67
CA VAL A 119 -1.44 19.18 1.68
C VAL A 119 -0.19 18.63 1.01
N LEU A 120 -0.32 17.97 -0.14
CA LEU A 120 0.85 17.47 -0.88
C LEU A 120 1.76 18.62 -1.34
N ARG A 121 1.18 19.70 -1.87
CA ARG A 121 1.94 20.87 -2.33
C ARG A 121 2.67 21.59 -1.19
N GLN A 122 2.05 21.69 -0.02
CA GLN A 122 2.65 22.36 1.14
C GLN A 122 3.59 21.44 1.92
N GLY A 123 3.27 20.15 1.98
CA GLY A 123 3.95 19.18 2.84
C GLY A 123 5.13 18.50 2.17
N ILE A 124 5.07 18.16 0.87
CA ILE A 124 6.18 17.41 0.27
C ILE A 124 7.43 18.29 0.20
N GLU A 125 8.43 17.91 0.99
CA GLU A 125 9.76 18.52 0.98
C GLU A 125 10.57 17.91 -0.17
N TRP A 126 10.53 18.54 -1.35
CA TRP A 126 11.27 18.11 -2.53
C TRP A 126 12.77 18.42 -2.41
N GLY A 127 13.55 17.49 -1.84
CA GLY A 127 15.01 17.52 -1.80
C GLY A 127 15.68 16.42 -2.64
N PHE A 128 14.92 15.80 -3.54
CA PHE A 128 15.36 14.67 -4.35
C PHE A 128 14.74 14.71 -5.76
N GLU A 129 15.42 14.04 -6.68
CA GLU A 129 14.93 13.68 -8.01
C GLU A 129 15.11 12.18 -8.29
N THR A 130 16.08 11.55 -7.64
CA THR A 130 16.35 10.11 -7.74
C THR A 130 15.96 9.36 -6.46
N PHE A 131 15.77 8.05 -6.56
CA PHE A 131 15.50 7.20 -5.39
C PHE A 131 16.64 7.21 -4.34
N PRO A 132 17.94 7.15 -4.73
CA PRO A 132 19.04 7.31 -3.79
C PRO A 132 18.99 8.62 -2.99
N GLN A 133 18.66 9.74 -3.65
CA GLN A 133 18.52 11.04 -3.00
C GLN A 133 17.35 11.04 -2.01
N TYR A 134 16.22 10.43 -2.38
CA TYR A 134 15.08 10.25 -1.47
C TYR A 134 15.47 9.46 -0.22
N MET A 135 16.13 8.31 -0.37
CA MET A 135 16.61 7.50 0.76
C MET A 135 17.62 8.27 1.63
N ALA A 136 18.52 9.04 1.02
CA ALA A 136 19.45 9.89 1.76
C ALA A 136 18.74 11.00 2.55
N GLN A 137 17.71 11.63 1.97
CA GLN A 137 16.88 12.60 2.66
C GLN A 137 16.16 11.97 3.86
N LEU A 138 15.54 10.79 3.70
CA LEU A 138 14.88 10.10 4.80
C LEU A 138 15.85 9.75 5.93
N ARG A 139 17.05 9.25 5.61
CA ARG A 139 18.09 8.95 6.60
C ARG A 139 18.54 10.19 7.36
N LYS A 140 18.70 11.33 6.66
CA LYS A 140 19.09 12.61 7.28
C LYS A 140 17.99 13.14 8.20
N ARG A 141 16.73 13.02 7.80
CA ARG A 141 15.57 13.52 8.55
C ARG A 141 15.30 12.68 9.80
N GLY A 142 15.51 11.37 9.71
CA GLY A 142 15.12 10.42 10.75
C GLY A 142 13.61 10.15 10.74
N SER A 143 13.23 9.11 11.46
CA SER A 143 11.84 8.66 11.62
C SER A 143 11.66 8.10 13.02
N ALA A 144 10.46 8.26 13.60
CA ALA A 144 10.13 7.67 14.89
C ALA A 144 10.00 6.14 14.83
N ILE A 145 9.70 5.59 13.66
CA ILE A 145 9.59 4.16 13.39
C ILE A 145 10.54 3.74 12.26
N ASN A 146 10.82 2.45 12.13
CA ASN A 146 11.62 1.94 11.02
C ASN A 146 10.86 2.11 9.70
N ILE A 147 11.57 2.48 8.63
CA ILE A 147 10.99 2.65 7.30
C ILE A 147 11.73 1.74 6.31
N ALA A 148 10.94 0.97 5.56
CA ALA A 148 11.39 0.19 4.41
C ALA A 148 10.67 0.70 3.17
N ALA A 149 11.39 0.92 2.06
CA ALA A 149 10.81 1.55 0.86
C ALA A 149 10.95 0.67 -0.38
N TYR A 150 9.85 0.48 -1.11
CA TYR A 150 9.87 -0.06 -2.47
C TYR A 150 10.23 1.04 -3.48
N ILE A 151 10.91 0.67 -4.57
CA ILE A 151 10.94 1.51 -5.77
C ILE A 151 9.64 1.29 -6.56
N GLY A 152 8.91 2.37 -6.84
CA GLY A 152 7.57 2.29 -7.41
C GLY A 152 7.54 2.44 -8.94
N HIS A 153 6.90 1.49 -9.60
CA HIS A 153 6.82 1.42 -11.06
C HIS A 153 6.23 2.67 -11.72
N SER A 154 5.18 3.27 -11.16
CA SER A 154 4.56 4.44 -11.80
C SER A 154 5.47 5.66 -11.75
N SER A 155 6.26 5.83 -10.69
CA SER A 155 7.25 6.91 -10.59
C SER A 155 8.41 6.70 -11.55
N VAL A 156 8.87 5.45 -11.69
CA VAL A 156 9.92 5.06 -12.66
C VAL A 156 9.47 5.35 -14.09
N ARG A 157 8.26 4.92 -14.48
CA ARG A 157 7.70 5.21 -15.81
C ARG A 157 7.54 6.71 -16.05
N THR A 158 6.98 7.45 -15.08
CA THR A 158 6.81 8.91 -15.20
C THR A 158 8.17 9.59 -15.35
N HIS A 159 9.18 9.15 -14.59
CA HIS A 159 10.53 9.70 -14.72
C HIS A 159 11.12 9.46 -16.11
N VAL A 160 10.94 8.28 -16.71
CA VAL A 160 11.53 7.98 -18.03
C VAL A 160 10.72 8.58 -19.19
N MET A 161 9.40 8.40 -19.16
CA MET A 161 8.49 8.69 -20.29
C MET A 161 7.76 10.03 -20.15
N GLY A 162 7.82 10.68 -18.97
CA GLY A 162 7.05 11.90 -18.67
C GLY A 162 5.55 11.67 -18.78
N LYS A 163 4.85 12.59 -19.46
CA LYS A 163 3.39 12.52 -19.68
C LYS A 163 2.93 11.28 -20.44
N ASP A 164 3.79 10.69 -21.27
CA ASP A 164 3.44 9.53 -22.10
C ASP A 164 3.29 8.24 -21.28
N ALA A 165 3.77 8.25 -20.04
CA ALA A 165 3.77 7.12 -19.13
C ALA A 165 2.37 6.52 -18.91
N SER A 166 1.33 7.37 -18.94
CA SER A 166 -0.09 7.00 -18.80
C SER A 166 -0.85 6.92 -20.14
N MET A 167 -0.17 6.97 -21.28
CA MET A 167 -0.81 7.03 -22.61
C MET A 167 -0.39 5.91 -23.56
N ARG A 168 0.80 5.32 -23.39
CA ARG A 168 1.33 4.29 -24.30
C ARG A 168 2.19 3.24 -23.60
N ALA A 169 2.50 2.16 -24.30
CA ALA A 169 3.53 1.22 -23.89
C ALA A 169 4.94 1.85 -23.97
N ALA A 170 5.86 1.34 -23.16
CA ALA A 170 7.26 1.74 -23.18
C ALA A 170 8.02 1.10 -24.35
N THR A 171 8.97 1.83 -24.93
CA THR A 171 9.90 1.30 -25.93
C THR A 171 11.00 0.47 -25.27
N ASP A 172 11.77 -0.28 -26.05
CA ASP A 172 12.89 -1.08 -25.52
C ASP A 172 13.95 -0.22 -24.82
N ASP A 173 14.28 0.94 -25.38
CA ASP A 173 15.22 1.88 -24.78
C ASP A 173 14.69 2.45 -23.46
N GLU A 174 13.39 2.75 -23.38
CA GLU A 174 12.75 3.21 -22.15
C GLU A 174 12.76 2.13 -21.08
N ILE A 175 12.48 0.87 -21.45
CA ILE A 175 12.57 -0.28 -20.53
C ILE A 175 14.00 -0.45 -20.03
N ALA A 176 15.01 -0.36 -20.90
CA ALA A 176 16.41 -0.44 -20.51
C ALA A 176 16.78 0.66 -19.50
N HIS A 177 16.33 1.90 -19.72
CA HIS A 177 16.51 3.00 -18.75
C HIS A 177 15.80 2.74 -17.43
N MET A 178 14.56 2.26 -17.45
CA MET A 178 13.81 1.92 -16.24
C MET A 178 14.50 0.81 -15.43
N GLN A 179 15.09 -0.19 -16.10
CA GLN A 179 15.87 -1.24 -15.42
C GLN A 179 17.08 -0.64 -14.68
N GLN A 180 17.76 0.36 -15.25
CA GLN A 180 18.89 0.99 -14.55
C GLN A 180 18.46 1.74 -13.30
N ILE A 181 17.33 2.45 -13.35
CA ILE A 181 16.76 3.11 -12.18
C ILE A 181 16.42 2.07 -11.09
N VAL A 182 15.83 0.93 -11.46
CA VAL A 182 15.52 -0.14 -10.50
C VAL A 182 16.80 -0.72 -9.89
N ARG A 183 17.85 -0.98 -10.68
CA ARG A 183 19.14 -1.46 -10.15
C ARG A 183 19.77 -0.48 -9.17
N GLU A 184 19.77 0.82 -9.51
CA GLU A 184 20.30 1.87 -8.65
C GLU A 184 19.52 1.97 -7.33
N ALA A 185 18.18 1.87 -7.40
CA ALA A 185 17.33 1.87 -6.22
C ALA A 185 17.59 0.67 -5.31
N MET A 186 17.74 -0.54 -5.87
CA MET A 186 18.10 -1.74 -5.12
C MET A 186 19.47 -1.59 -4.44
N HIS A 187 20.48 -1.06 -5.15
CA HIS A 187 21.80 -0.78 -4.57
C HIS A 187 21.74 0.24 -3.43
N SER A 188 20.81 1.19 -3.50
CA SER A 188 20.63 2.25 -2.49
C SER A 188 19.81 1.84 -1.27
N GLY A 189 19.34 0.58 -1.23
CA GLY A 189 18.63 -0.01 -0.10
C GLY A 189 17.11 -0.10 -0.26
N ALA A 190 16.58 -0.05 -1.49
CA ALA A 190 15.19 -0.43 -1.71
C ALA A 190 14.95 -1.89 -1.27
N VAL A 191 13.81 -2.14 -0.62
CA VAL A 191 13.44 -3.50 -0.18
C VAL A 191 12.83 -4.33 -1.31
N GLY A 192 12.66 -3.74 -2.49
CA GLY A 192 12.16 -4.42 -3.68
C GLY A 192 11.54 -3.44 -4.68
N PHE A 193 10.71 -3.99 -5.56
CA PHE A 193 10.00 -3.26 -6.61
C PHE A 193 8.49 -3.44 -6.46
N SER A 194 7.72 -2.38 -6.66
CA SER A 194 6.26 -2.42 -6.55
C SER A 194 5.56 -1.95 -7.82
N SER A 195 4.42 -2.56 -8.14
CA SER A 195 3.64 -2.26 -9.34
C SER A 195 2.14 -2.42 -9.11
N SER A 196 1.34 -2.04 -10.09
CA SER A 196 -0.07 -2.40 -10.15
C SER A 196 -0.61 -2.56 -11.56
N THR A 197 -1.47 -3.56 -11.72
CA THR A 197 -2.30 -3.83 -12.90
C THR A 197 -3.81 -3.72 -12.61
N SER A 198 -4.18 -3.26 -11.41
CA SER A 198 -5.59 -3.17 -10.98
C SER A 198 -6.37 -2.15 -11.80
N PRO A 199 -7.57 -2.48 -12.32
CA PRO A 199 -8.40 -1.54 -13.08
C PRO A 199 -8.92 -0.36 -12.24
N ALA A 200 -8.92 -0.49 -10.91
CA ALA A 200 -9.33 0.56 -9.99
C ALA A 200 -8.31 1.70 -9.89
N HIS A 201 -7.05 1.47 -10.25
CA HIS A 201 -5.99 2.44 -10.09
C HIS A 201 -5.94 3.43 -11.25
N ASN A 202 -6.65 4.55 -11.10
CA ASN A 202 -6.72 5.63 -12.08
C ASN A 202 -6.15 6.90 -11.42
N GLY A 203 -5.25 7.57 -12.13
CA GLY A 203 -4.65 8.84 -11.74
C GLY A 203 -5.47 10.04 -12.21
N GLU A 204 -4.77 11.14 -12.48
CA GLU A 204 -5.37 12.40 -12.87
C GLU A 204 -6.25 12.28 -14.12
N ALA A 205 -7.36 13.00 -14.13
CA ALA A 205 -8.36 13.00 -15.20
C ALA A 205 -8.95 11.61 -15.55
N GLY A 206 -8.81 10.63 -14.64
CA GLY A 206 -9.28 9.26 -14.87
C GLY A 206 -8.41 8.45 -15.83
N LEU A 207 -7.21 8.93 -16.15
CA LEU A 207 -6.23 8.15 -16.90
C LEU A 207 -5.71 7.00 -16.03
N PRO A 208 -5.31 5.86 -16.62
CA PRO A 208 -4.70 4.79 -15.84
C PRO A 208 -3.41 5.27 -15.18
N MET A 209 -3.16 4.79 -13.96
CA MET A 209 -1.82 4.94 -13.37
C MET A 209 -0.76 4.37 -14.32
N PRO A 210 0.42 5.00 -14.46
CA PRO A 210 1.40 4.62 -15.46
C PRO A 210 1.72 3.12 -15.50
N SER A 211 1.87 2.48 -14.34
CA SER A 211 2.18 1.04 -14.24
C SER A 211 1.16 0.12 -14.90
N ARG A 212 -0.10 0.55 -15.05
CA ARG A 212 -1.17 -0.28 -15.65
C ARG A 212 -1.03 -0.49 -17.15
N LEU A 213 -0.29 0.39 -17.83
CA LEU A 213 -0.03 0.27 -19.27
C LEU A 213 1.25 -0.52 -19.56
N ALA A 214 1.89 -1.07 -18.53
CA ALA A 214 3.06 -1.90 -18.70
C ALA A 214 2.67 -3.25 -19.29
N GLU A 215 3.40 -3.64 -20.33
CA GLU A 215 3.28 -4.96 -20.92
C GLU A 215 4.01 -6.00 -20.06
N ASP A 216 3.67 -7.28 -20.23
CA ASP A 216 4.32 -8.38 -19.50
C ASP A 216 5.84 -8.40 -19.66
N ARG A 217 6.35 -8.01 -20.84
CA ARG A 217 7.80 -7.90 -21.11
C ARG A 217 8.47 -6.82 -20.26
N GLU A 218 7.81 -5.69 -20.05
CA GLU A 218 8.30 -4.59 -19.22
C GLU A 218 8.31 -5.03 -17.75
N MET A 219 7.20 -5.57 -17.26
CA MET A 219 7.13 -6.09 -15.89
C MET A 219 8.22 -7.14 -15.63
N ALA A 220 8.40 -8.08 -16.57
CA ALA A 220 9.41 -9.12 -16.43
C ALA A 220 10.84 -8.57 -16.46
N ALA A 221 11.11 -7.55 -17.28
CA ALA A 221 12.41 -6.90 -17.36
C ALA A 221 12.77 -6.17 -16.05
N LEU A 222 11.82 -5.45 -15.46
CA LEU A 222 12.02 -4.70 -14.21
C LEU A 222 12.12 -5.63 -12.99
N VAL A 223 11.31 -6.68 -12.92
CA VAL A 223 11.40 -7.67 -11.84
C VAL A 223 12.71 -8.47 -11.92
N ASN A 224 13.18 -8.78 -13.12
CA ASN A 224 14.50 -9.37 -13.31
C ASN A 224 15.61 -8.42 -12.85
N ALA A 225 15.56 -7.13 -13.23
CA ALA A 225 16.54 -6.13 -12.81
C ALA A 225 16.59 -5.97 -11.28
N MET A 226 15.43 -6.07 -10.60
CA MET A 226 15.36 -6.12 -9.14
C MET A 226 16.06 -7.39 -8.59
N GLY A 227 15.82 -8.55 -9.20
CA GLY A 227 16.39 -9.82 -8.75
C GLY A 227 17.91 -9.93 -8.88
N GLU A 228 18.53 -9.17 -9.79
CA GLU A 228 19.98 -9.12 -9.98
C GLU A 228 20.75 -8.69 -8.71
N SER A 229 20.12 -7.93 -7.79
CA SER A 229 20.79 -7.49 -6.55
C SER A 229 21.01 -8.61 -5.53
N GLY A 230 20.42 -9.79 -5.73
CA GLY A 230 20.53 -10.87 -4.75
C GLY A 230 19.64 -10.68 -3.50
N HIS A 231 18.79 -9.66 -3.47
CA HIS A 231 17.72 -9.47 -2.46
C HIS A 231 16.48 -8.80 -3.08
N GLY A 232 15.44 -8.58 -2.28
CA GLY A 232 14.24 -7.83 -2.69
C GLY A 232 12.99 -8.68 -2.89
N VAL A 233 11.83 -8.02 -2.79
CA VAL A 233 10.49 -8.59 -3.01
C VAL A 233 9.80 -7.84 -4.14
N TYR A 234 9.15 -8.55 -5.07
CA TYR A 234 8.25 -7.92 -6.02
C TYR A 234 6.85 -7.86 -5.44
N MET A 235 6.29 -6.68 -5.27
CA MET A 235 4.90 -6.51 -4.81
C MET A 235 4.02 -6.00 -5.95
N LEU A 236 2.91 -6.68 -6.21
CA LEU A 236 1.95 -6.28 -7.23
C LEU A 236 0.54 -6.16 -6.66
N THR A 237 -0.11 -5.02 -6.92
CA THR A 237 -1.57 -4.95 -6.80
C THR A 237 -2.23 -5.49 -8.07
N LYS A 238 -2.72 -6.74 -8.00
CA LYS A 238 -3.13 -7.56 -9.16
C LYS A 238 -4.48 -7.13 -9.73
N GLY A 239 -4.53 -6.94 -11.05
CA GLY A 239 -5.77 -6.89 -11.84
C GLY A 239 -6.21 -8.26 -12.34
N GLY A 240 -7.44 -8.34 -12.87
CA GLY A 240 -8.00 -9.60 -13.38
C GLY A 240 -7.24 -10.22 -14.56
N HIS A 241 -6.57 -9.40 -15.38
CA HIS A 241 -5.81 -9.89 -16.54
C HIS A 241 -4.45 -10.49 -16.16
N THR A 242 -3.86 -10.13 -15.01
CA THR A 242 -2.57 -10.67 -14.59
C THR A 242 -2.78 -11.97 -13.84
N THR A 243 -2.32 -13.11 -14.36
CA THR A 243 -2.56 -14.42 -13.74
C THR A 243 -1.51 -14.75 -12.65
N VAL A 244 -1.87 -15.59 -11.67
CA VAL A 244 -0.90 -16.11 -10.68
C VAL A 244 0.21 -16.92 -11.37
N ALA A 245 -0.11 -17.64 -12.45
CA ALA A 245 0.88 -18.36 -13.25
C ALA A 245 1.95 -17.44 -13.87
N PHE A 246 1.55 -16.26 -14.36
CA PHE A 246 2.51 -15.26 -14.83
C PHE A 246 3.40 -14.77 -13.67
N LEU A 247 2.82 -14.47 -12.52
CA LEU A 247 3.57 -14.04 -11.33
C LEU A 247 4.53 -15.11 -10.81
N GLU A 248 4.12 -16.38 -10.89
CA GLU A 248 5.01 -17.51 -10.62
C GLU A 248 6.19 -17.55 -11.58
N SER A 249 5.98 -17.29 -12.87
CA SER A 249 7.07 -17.20 -13.86
C SER A 249 8.07 -16.09 -13.50
N LEU A 250 7.59 -14.96 -12.96
CA LEU A 250 8.43 -13.87 -12.49
C LEU A 250 9.23 -14.27 -11.25
N ALA A 251 8.61 -14.94 -10.28
CA ALA A 251 9.28 -15.48 -9.10
C ALA A 251 10.38 -16.49 -9.50
N ALA A 252 10.10 -17.35 -10.49
CA ALA A 252 11.04 -18.33 -11.00
C ALA A 252 12.27 -17.69 -11.66
N ARG A 253 12.05 -16.69 -12.52
CA ARG A 253 13.12 -15.99 -13.26
C ARG A 253 13.99 -15.13 -12.35
N SER A 254 13.38 -14.32 -11.51
CA SER A 254 14.10 -13.43 -10.58
C SER A 254 14.68 -14.16 -9.38
N ARG A 255 14.19 -15.38 -9.09
CA ARG A 255 14.44 -16.13 -7.85
C ARG A 255 14.09 -15.33 -6.60
N ARG A 256 13.19 -14.34 -6.70
CA ARG A 256 12.74 -13.47 -5.60
C ARG A 256 11.29 -13.77 -5.21
N PRO A 257 10.90 -13.49 -3.96
CA PRO A 257 9.50 -13.61 -3.55
C PRO A 257 8.61 -12.63 -4.30
N VAL A 258 7.38 -13.06 -4.61
CA VAL A 258 6.33 -12.21 -5.18
C VAL A 258 5.19 -12.07 -4.19
N MET A 259 4.84 -10.84 -3.83
CA MET A 259 3.73 -10.49 -2.96
C MET A 259 2.56 -9.99 -3.81
N ILE A 260 1.38 -10.57 -3.60
CA ILE A 260 0.16 -10.29 -4.36
C ILE A 260 -0.81 -9.58 -3.45
N ALA A 261 -1.05 -8.30 -3.74
CA ALA A 261 -1.88 -7.42 -2.94
C ALA A 261 -3.09 -6.89 -3.75
N ALA A 262 -4.11 -6.34 -3.12
CA ALA A 262 -4.69 -6.94 -1.93
C ALA A 262 -5.65 -8.04 -2.39
N LEU A 263 -5.54 -9.22 -1.81
CA LEU A 263 -6.50 -10.30 -2.00
C LEU A 263 -7.73 -10.00 -1.14
N LEU A 264 -8.81 -9.59 -1.81
CA LEU A 264 -10.05 -9.15 -1.18
C LEU A 264 -11.21 -10.03 -1.64
N HIS A 265 -12.10 -10.36 -0.70
CA HIS A 265 -13.35 -11.04 -1.04
C HIS A 265 -14.24 -10.12 -1.88
N ASN A 266 -14.74 -10.63 -2.99
CA ASN A 266 -15.68 -9.94 -3.86
C ASN A 266 -17.00 -10.73 -3.92
N SER A 267 -18.09 -10.17 -3.41
CA SER A 267 -19.38 -10.86 -3.39
C SER A 267 -19.96 -11.19 -4.77
N THR A 268 -19.51 -10.51 -5.83
CA THR A 268 -19.91 -10.82 -7.22
C THR A 268 -19.09 -11.94 -7.85
N ASN A 269 -17.95 -12.28 -7.26
CA ASN A 269 -17.11 -13.40 -7.65
C ASN A 269 -16.41 -13.99 -6.41
N PRO A 270 -17.17 -14.69 -5.55
CA PRO A 270 -16.72 -15.05 -4.19
C PRO A 270 -15.57 -16.05 -4.18
N GLN A 271 -15.40 -16.82 -5.26
CA GLN A 271 -14.42 -17.89 -5.36
C GLN A 271 -13.04 -17.40 -5.84
N ALA A 272 -12.99 -16.30 -6.60
CA ALA A 272 -11.75 -15.83 -7.25
C ALA A 272 -10.57 -15.62 -6.29
N VAL A 273 -10.83 -15.09 -5.09
CA VAL A 273 -9.74 -14.87 -4.10
C VAL A 273 -9.20 -16.19 -3.55
N PHE A 274 -10.05 -17.20 -3.39
CA PHE A 274 -9.65 -18.52 -2.92
C PHE A 274 -8.90 -19.28 -4.01
N ASP A 275 -9.32 -19.15 -5.28
CA ASP A 275 -8.60 -19.71 -6.41
C ASP A 275 -7.18 -19.11 -6.54
N ASP A 276 -7.04 -17.79 -6.32
CA ASP A 276 -5.73 -17.13 -6.27
C ASP A 276 -4.89 -17.65 -5.09
N LEU A 277 -5.48 -17.84 -3.91
CA LEU A 277 -4.79 -18.41 -2.73
C LEU A 277 -4.33 -19.86 -2.96
N ASP A 278 -5.16 -20.68 -3.59
CA ASP A 278 -4.82 -22.06 -3.96
C ASP A 278 -3.69 -22.09 -4.99
N ALA A 279 -3.74 -21.22 -6.01
CA ALA A 279 -2.67 -21.08 -6.99
C ALA A 279 -1.35 -20.63 -6.35
N ILE A 280 -1.40 -19.71 -5.38
CA ILE A 280 -0.24 -19.28 -4.58
C ILE A 280 0.33 -20.46 -3.78
N ALA A 281 -0.53 -21.23 -3.10
CA ALA A 281 -0.12 -22.40 -2.32
C ALA A 281 0.55 -23.44 -3.22
N GLN A 282 -0.01 -23.71 -4.39
CA GLN A 282 0.58 -24.62 -5.38
C GLN A 282 1.91 -24.12 -5.94
N ALA A 283 2.07 -22.82 -6.17
CA ALA A 283 3.36 -22.26 -6.60
C ALA A 283 4.42 -22.44 -5.50
N ASN A 284 4.04 -22.27 -4.23
CA ASN A 284 4.91 -22.49 -3.09
C ASN A 284 5.37 -23.95 -2.96
N THR A 285 4.52 -24.95 -3.25
CA THR A 285 4.95 -26.37 -3.26
C THR A 285 5.96 -26.67 -4.36
N ARG A 286 5.96 -25.90 -5.46
CA ARG A 286 6.98 -25.94 -6.52
C ARG A 286 8.24 -25.13 -6.21
N GLY A 287 8.37 -24.63 -4.98
CA GLY A 287 9.53 -23.83 -4.54
C GLY A 287 9.55 -22.40 -5.08
N ARG A 288 8.41 -21.89 -5.60
CA ARG A 288 8.26 -20.50 -6.03
C ARG A 288 7.56 -19.72 -4.93
N ARG A 289 8.29 -18.83 -4.26
CA ARG A 289 7.77 -18.12 -3.09
C ARG A 289 6.79 -17.03 -3.49
N LEU A 290 5.50 -17.31 -3.37
CA LEU A 290 4.40 -16.36 -3.57
C LEU A 290 3.69 -16.12 -2.23
N ILE A 291 3.31 -14.86 -1.97
CA ILE A 291 2.68 -14.45 -0.71
C ILE A 291 1.42 -13.65 -1.04
N GLY A 292 0.27 -14.14 -0.60
CA GLY A 292 -0.98 -13.39 -0.67
C GLY A 292 -1.05 -12.39 0.48
N GLN A 293 -1.33 -11.13 0.16
CA GLN A 293 -1.57 -10.08 1.15
C GLN A 293 -3.07 -9.83 1.28
N VAL A 294 -3.60 -10.05 2.49
CA VAL A 294 -5.01 -9.87 2.83
C VAL A 294 -5.16 -8.74 3.83
N SER A 295 -6.31 -8.07 3.81
CA SER A 295 -6.68 -7.10 4.83
C SER A 295 -7.39 -7.81 5.99
N CYS A 296 -7.07 -7.44 7.22
CA CYS A 296 -7.82 -7.88 8.41
C CYS A 296 -9.18 -7.18 8.56
N CYS A 297 -9.46 -6.16 7.72
CA CYS A 297 -10.72 -5.43 7.68
C CYS A 297 -11.31 -5.42 6.26
N PRO A 298 -12.65 -5.40 6.11
CA PRO A 298 -13.27 -5.19 4.81
C PRO A 298 -12.84 -3.87 4.20
N LEU A 299 -12.58 -3.85 2.88
CA LEU A 299 -12.40 -2.59 2.15
C LEU A 299 -13.77 -1.96 1.88
N THR A 300 -14.01 -0.79 2.43
CA THR A 300 -15.25 -0.03 2.22
C THR A 300 -15.03 1.08 1.20
N MET A 301 -15.97 1.22 0.25
CA MET A 301 -15.99 2.32 -0.72
C MET A 301 -17.17 3.23 -0.41
N ASP A 302 -16.86 4.49 -0.08
CA ASP A 302 -17.87 5.54 0.11
C ASP A 302 -17.94 6.42 -1.15
N PHE A 303 -19.15 6.77 -1.58
CA PHE A 303 -19.35 7.70 -2.70
C PHE A 303 -20.33 8.82 -2.33
N THR A 304 -20.17 9.97 -2.98
CA THR A 304 -21.11 11.09 -2.88
C THR A 304 -21.62 11.46 -4.27
N LEU A 305 -22.83 12.02 -4.36
CA LEU A 305 -23.37 12.50 -5.64
C LEU A 305 -22.58 13.68 -6.24
N ALA A 306 -21.79 14.38 -5.41
CA ALA A 306 -20.91 15.48 -5.85
C ALA A 306 -19.61 14.97 -6.49
N SER A 307 -19.22 13.73 -6.21
CA SER A 307 -18.06 13.06 -6.80
C SER A 307 -18.46 11.63 -7.18
N PRO A 308 -19.21 11.46 -8.28
CA PRO A 308 -19.68 10.14 -8.70
C PRO A 308 -18.49 9.34 -9.22
N SER A 309 -17.85 8.57 -8.34
CA SER A 309 -16.85 7.57 -8.71
C SER A 309 -17.55 6.43 -9.44
N ARG A 310 -17.70 6.56 -10.77
CA ARG A 310 -18.00 5.41 -11.63
C ARG A 310 -16.73 5.05 -12.40
N PRO A 311 -16.24 3.80 -12.35
CA PRO A 311 -15.44 3.31 -13.45
C PRO A 311 -16.33 3.40 -14.70
N ARG A 312 -15.91 4.16 -15.71
CA ARG A 312 -16.56 4.07 -17.02
C ARG A 312 -16.49 2.59 -17.45
N PRO A 313 -17.61 1.96 -17.84
CA PRO A 313 -17.53 0.65 -18.45
C PRO A 313 -16.66 0.76 -19.72
N PRO A 314 -15.91 -0.30 -20.10
CA PRO A 314 -15.10 -0.27 -21.31
C PRO A 314 -16.00 0.07 -22.50
N SER A 315 -15.51 0.97 -23.34
CA SER A 315 -16.12 1.38 -24.60
C SER A 315 -16.39 0.16 -25.48
N GLY A 316 -17.66 -0.26 -25.50
CA GLY A 316 -18.16 -1.38 -26.29
C GLY A 316 -19.66 -1.24 -26.52
N CYS A 317 -20.11 -0.05 -26.87
CA CYS A 317 -21.44 0.14 -27.46
C CYS A 317 -21.31 1.25 -28.51
N SER A 318 -20.98 0.84 -29.73
CA SER A 318 -21.06 1.73 -30.89
C SER A 318 -22.49 2.23 -30.98
N MET A 319 -22.65 3.54 -31.20
CA MET A 319 -23.93 4.10 -31.62
C MET A 319 -24.42 3.37 -32.86
N ALA A 320 -25.43 2.51 -32.69
CA ALA A 320 -26.22 1.97 -33.77
C ALA A 320 -27.69 2.35 -33.52
N ASN A 321 -28.17 3.23 -34.39
CA ASN A 321 -29.54 3.56 -34.71
C ASN A 321 -30.35 4.32 -33.66
N GLY A 322 -30.59 5.59 -34.01
CA GLY A 322 -31.48 6.49 -33.30
C GLY A 322 -32.91 5.96 -33.27
N THR A 323 -33.46 5.91 -32.07
CA THR A 323 -34.90 6.03 -31.84
C THR A 323 -35.08 6.78 -30.52
N ARG A 324 -35.78 7.93 -30.61
CA ARG A 324 -36.22 8.72 -29.45
C ARG A 324 -37.02 7.83 -28.51
N CYS A 325 -36.59 7.69 -27.26
CA CYS A 325 -37.42 7.07 -26.24
C CYS A 325 -38.49 8.07 -25.79
N LYS A 326 -39.73 7.83 -26.21
CA LYS A 326 -40.92 8.62 -25.86
C LYS A 326 -41.21 8.48 -24.37
N SER A 327 -41.48 9.61 -23.72
CA SER A 327 -42.02 9.70 -22.37
C SER A 327 -43.42 9.06 -22.29
N SER A 328 -43.57 7.99 -21.51
CA SER A 328 -44.89 7.51 -21.08
C SER A 328 -45.19 8.05 -19.67
N LYS A 329 -46.16 8.97 -19.60
CA LYS A 329 -46.84 9.36 -18.37
C LYS A 329 -47.91 8.32 -18.07
N SER A 330 -48.01 7.89 -16.81
CA SER A 330 -49.23 7.32 -16.24
C SER A 330 -49.42 7.82 -14.79
N PRO A 331 -50.67 7.93 -14.31
CA PRO A 331 -51.08 9.01 -13.42
C PRO A 331 -51.18 8.63 -11.94
N GLY A 332 -50.90 9.60 -11.07
CA GLY A 332 -51.65 9.82 -9.83
C GLY A 332 -51.41 8.87 -8.65
N ARG A 333 -50.40 9.18 -7.82
CA ARG A 333 -50.55 9.12 -6.36
C ARG A 333 -49.95 10.37 -5.72
N ARG A 334 -50.80 11.15 -5.06
CA ARG A 334 -50.43 12.34 -4.29
C ARG A 334 -49.60 11.89 -3.07
N MET A 335 -48.37 12.39 -2.94
CA MET A 335 -47.66 12.42 -1.65
C MET A 335 -48.11 13.65 -0.86
N PRO A 336 -48.32 13.55 0.46
CA PRO A 336 -48.70 14.70 1.28
C PRO A 336 -47.54 15.69 1.40
N ARG A 337 -47.85 16.98 1.26
CA ARG A 337 -46.96 18.09 1.56
C ARG A 337 -46.62 18.07 3.05
N THR A 338 -45.40 17.69 3.39
CA THR A 338 -44.80 17.99 4.70
C THR A 338 -43.89 19.21 4.60
N SER A 339 -43.81 19.92 5.71
CA SER A 339 -43.43 21.32 5.86
C SER A 339 -41.98 21.65 5.50
N ARG A 340 -41.78 22.88 4.99
CA ARG A 340 -40.47 23.51 4.82
C ARG A 340 -39.76 23.59 6.18
N ARG A 341 -38.74 22.76 6.38
CA ARG A 341 -37.65 23.01 7.34
C ARG A 341 -36.34 23.13 6.54
N PRO A 342 -35.51 24.15 6.80
CA PRO A 342 -34.21 24.27 6.13
C PRO A 342 -33.30 23.11 6.55
N TRP A 343 -32.58 22.56 5.58
CA TRP A 343 -31.58 21.52 5.81
C TRP A 343 -30.44 22.08 6.69
N PRO A 344 -29.91 21.30 7.66
CA PRO A 344 -28.73 21.72 8.39
C PRO A 344 -27.51 21.76 7.45
N PRO A 345 -26.50 22.58 7.72
CA PRO A 345 -25.34 22.71 6.84
C PRO A 345 -24.62 21.36 6.72
N LEU A 346 -24.47 20.91 5.47
CA LEU A 346 -23.74 19.70 5.10
C LEU A 346 -22.32 19.76 5.67
N HIS A 347 -22.05 18.91 6.67
CA HIS A 347 -20.70 18.64 7.13
C HIS A 347 -19.85 18.13 5.97
N ARG A 348 -18.73 18.79 5.71
CA ARG A 348 -17.72 18.41 4.73
C ARG A 348 -17.16 17.02 5.08
N MET A 349 -17.53 16.00 4.31
CA MET A 349 -16.85 14.70 4.34
C MET A 349 -16.08 14.53 3.02
N ARG A 350 -14.75 14.40 3.14
CA ARG A 350 -13.78 14.24 2.06
C ARG A 350 -13.65 12.77 1.68
N LEU A 351 -13.50 12.51 0.38
CA LEU A 351 -13.17 11.20 -0.19
C LEU A 351 -11.73 10.81 0.23
N ALA A 352 -11.57 9.66 0.88
CA ALA A 352 -10.29 9.00 1.09
C ALA A 352 -10.56 7.49 1.14
N ILE A 353 -9.73 6.68 0.48
CA ILE A 353 -9.64 5.25 0.79
C ILE A 353 -9.12 5.18 2.22
N ARG A 354 -10.03 5.00 3.18
CA ARG A 354 -9.64 4.86 4.58
C ARG A 354 -9.33 3.40 4.86
N TRP A 355 -8.05 3.13 5.09
CA TRP A 355 -7.64 1.99 5.90
C TRP A 355 -8.01 2.31 7.36
N THR A 356 -9.25 2.02 7.76
CA THR A 356 -9.64 2.14 9.17
C THR A 356 -9.13 0.93 9.94
N SER A 357 -8.10 1.11 10.75
CA SER A 357 -7.78 0.20 11.85
C SER A 357 -8.88 0.31 12.91
N CYS A 358 -9.77 -0.68 12.96
CA CYS A 358 -10.81 -0.76 14.00
C CYS A 358 -10.53 -1.98 14.88
N TRP A 359 -9.78 -1.78 15.96
CA TRP A 359 -9.67 -2.78 17.01
C TRP A 359 -10.93 -2.70 17.89
N THR A 360 -11.98 -3.41 17.53
CA THR A 360 -13.10 -3.64 18.45
C THR A 360 -12.79 -4.85 19.31
N TRP A 361 -12.40 -4.60 20.55
CA TRP A 361 -12.31 -5.66 21.57
C TRP A 361 -13.72 -6.18 21.88
N PRO A 362 -13.97 -7.50 21.80
CA PRO A 362 -15.22 -8.05 22.32
C PRO A 362 -15.25 -7.83 23.84
N SER A 363 -16.28 -7.13 24.32
CA SER A 363 -16.56 -7.04 25.75
C SER A 363 -16.68 -8.47 26.33
N PRO A 364 -16.00 -8.79 27.44
CA PRO A 364 -16.22 -10.06 28.12
C PRO A 364 -17.69 -10.08 28.56
N LYS A 365 -18.46 -11.05 28.06
CA LYS A 365 -19.74 -11.37 28.65
C LYS A 365 -19.45 -12.04 30.00
N THR A 366 -19.86 -11.36 31.06
CA THR A 366 -19.94 -11.88 32.44
C THR A 366 -20.75 -13.16 32.53
#